data_AF-M5BMP1-F1
#
_entry.id   AF-M5BMP1-F1
#
_cell.length_a   1.000
_cell.length_b   1.000
_cell.length_c   1.000
_cell.angle_alpha   90.00
_cell.angle_beta   90.00
_cell.angle_gamma   90.00
#
_symmetry.space_group_name_H-M   'P 1'
#
loop_
_entity.id
_entity.type
_entity.pdbx_description
1 polymer ?
#
loop_
_entity_poly.entity_id
_entity_poly.type
_entity_poly.pdbx_seq_one_letter_code
_entity_poly.pdbx_strand_id
1 'polypeptide(L)'
;MTDYNLLASSGCYRLPAGPFSDDALAMLDLRDALKTLSFKPKHITSIWSLLTAILTLGNIQFADHGGTTNEARGESAYVTNPEVLEQAAILLGVPSEELSDALTIRTNYIRRDLFTSVLNATECAKQAEQLAMDLYAILFAYVIETANHRIAPRDIDQVPESAGIIATLDTPGHQARSNGAGTLLASALSENGFDEFCANFQAECINAFVLRHSFDDTIGLSSRVTSDGISLPTVQLVDNSACVELLRGVSAPGSIERPGGVIGLIDKAARGAANGSGVPHPNDLLQDMAHAFGVHSSYITSPSSSAAADQALFGIAHYAGAVSYDVRDFIARDVDTLDSGVLNVLRRTNEPFIEKLIAGPAVRVEMHARERGVVVRAQTVKSLILKEFTL
;
A
#
# COMPACT_ATOMS: atom_id res chain seq x y z
N MET A 1 27.88 3.20 10.10
CA MET A 1 27.29 3.21 8.75
C MET A 1 26.68 1.84 8.55
N THR A 2 25.45 1.75 8.03
CA THR A 2 24.78 0.46 7.86
C THR A 2 25.21 -0.17 6.53
N ASP A 3 25.35 -1.49 6.50
CA ASP A 3 25.65 -2.24 5.28
C ASP A 3 24.37 -2.53 4.46
N TYR A 4 23.20 -2.08 4.93
CA TYR A 4 21.91 -2.31 4.28
C TYR A 4 21.42 -1.09 3.50
N ASN A 5 21.25 -1.22 2.18
CA ASN A 5 20.83 -0.17 1.26
C ASN A 5 19.50 0.47 1.68
N LEU A 6 18.52 -0.34 2.11
CA LEU A 6 17.20 0.12 2.56
C LEU A 6 17.28 1.10 3.74
N LEU A 7 18.30 0.98 4.59
CA LEU A 7 18.50 1.85 5.74
C LEU A 7 19.48 3.00 5.43
N ALA A 8 20.30 2.87 4.38
CA ALA A 8 21.32 3.85 4.02
C ALA A 8 20.80 4.99 3.15
N SER A 9 19.74 4.76 2.36
CA SER A 9 19.27 5.67 1.31
C SER A 9 18.87 7.07 1.81
N SER A 10 18.35 7.19 3.03
CA SER A 10 17.92 8.48 3.61
C SER A 10 19.09 9.32 4.15
N GLY A 11 20.26 8.71 4.39
CA GLY A 11 21.38 9.32 5.11
C GLY A 11 21.09 9.63 6.60
N CYS A 12 19.90 9.30 7.11
CA CYS A 12 19.49 9.54 8.49
C CYS A 12 19.41 8.22 9.26
N TYR A 13 20.28 8.05 10.24
CA TYR A 13 20.40 6.81 11.03
C TYR A 13 19.93 6.93 12.48
N ARG A 14 19.63 8.15 12.92
CA ARG A 14 19.17 8.44 14.28
C ARG A 14 18.19 9.57 14.25
N LEU A 15 17.11 9.42 15.01
CA LEU A 15 16.17 10.51 15.21
C LEU A 15 16.83 11.65 16.02
N PRO A 16 16.35 12.91 15.86
CA PRO A 16 16.74 14.00 16.72
C PRO A 16 16.50 13.67 18.20
N ALA A 17 17.34 14.19 19.09
CA ALA A 17 17.27 13.90 20.53
C ALA A 17 15.84 14.11 21.08
N GLY A 18 15.30 13.06 21.70
CA GLY A 18 13.94 13.05 22.22
C GLY A 18 13.58 11.71 22.87
N PRO A 19 12.37 11.56 23.42
CA PRO A 19 11.96 10.34 24.11
C PRO A 19 11.98 9.09 23.21
N PHE A 20 11.94 9.26 21.90
CA PHE A 20 11.94 8.18 20.92
C PHE A 20 13.26 8.04 20.15
N SER A 21 14.34 8.74 20.55
CA SER A 21 15.58 8.79 19.78
C SER A 21 16.57 7.66 20.08
N ASP A 22 16.31 6.85 21.11
CA ASP A 22 17.17 5.74 21.52
C ASP A 22 16.58 4.39 21.06
N ASP A 23 17.04 3.92 19.90
CA ASP A 23 16.62 2.65 19.32
C ASP A 23 16.95 1.44 20.22
N ALA A 24 18.00 1.52 21.04
CA ALA A 24 18.37 0.42 21.92
C ALA A 24 17.36 0.27 23.06
N LEU A 25 16.94 1.38 23.66
CA LEU A 25 15.85 1.39 24.64
C LEU A 25 14.52 0.97 23.99
N ALA A 26 14.16 1.53 22.84
CA ALA A 26 12.94 1.17 22.13
C ALA A 26 12.89 -0.34 21.76
N MET A 27 14.05 -0.94 21.43
CA MET A 27 14.14 -2.38 21.17
C MET A 27 13.91 -3.23 22.43
N LEU A 28 14.35 -2.77 23.61
CA LEU A 28 14.06 -3.44 24.88
C LEU A 28 12.56 -3.40 25.18
N ASP A 29 11.95 -2.23 25.06
CA ASP A 29 10.51 -2.03 25.26
C ASP A 29 9.69 -2.90 24.30
N LEU A 30 10.08 -2.96 23.02
CA LEU A 30 9.43 -3.81 22.02
C LEU A 30 9.52 -5.30 22.38
N ARG A 31 10.68 -5.77 22.84
CA ARG A 31 10.85 -7.18 23.26
C ARG A 31 9.96 -7.52 24.46
N ASP A 32 9.79 -6.60 25.40
CA ASP A 32 8.94 -6.82 26.57
C ASP A 32 7.45 -6.73 26.24
N ALA A 33 7.07 -5.85 25.31
CA ALA A 33 5.72 -5.81 24.74
C ALA A 33 5.37 -7.12 24.02
N LEU A 34 6.27 -7.64 23.17
CA LEU A 34 6.05 -8.94 22.48
C LEU A 34 5.89 -10.10 23.47
N LYS A 35 6.67 -10.13 24.56
CA LYS A 35 6.49 -11.13 25.63
C LYS A 35 5.12 -11.00 26.30
N THR A 36 4.70 -9.77 26.59
CA THR A 36 3.39 -9.48 27.21
C THR A 36 2.22 -9.92 26.33
N LEU A 37 2.37 -9.75 25.01
CA LEU A 37 1.45 -10.25 23.99
C LEU A 37 1.56 -11.76 23.75
N SER A 38 2.32 -12.49 24.56
CA SER A 38 2.51 -13.94 24.50
C SER A 38 3.18 -14.47 23.22
N PHE A 39 4.00 -13.66 22.54
CA PHE A 39 4.83 -14.17 21.45
C PHE A 39 5.87 -15.15 22.01
N LYS A 40 5.93 -16.36 21.44
CA LYS A 40 6.91 -17.37 21.86
C LYS A 40 8.32 -16.91 21.46
N PRO A 41 9.36 -17.17 22.29
CA PRO A 41 10.74 -16.79 21.95
C PRO A 41 11.20 -17.27 20.57
N LYS A 42 10.82 -18.50 20.18
CA LYS A 42 11.12 -19.03 18.83
C LYS A 42 10.53 -18.15 17.71
N HIS A 43 9.28 -17.69 17.86
CA HIS A 43 8.64 -16.82 16.88
C HIS A 43 9.29 -15.44 16.85
N ILE A 44 9.67 -14.89 18.00
CA ILE A 44 10.40 -13.62 18.08
C ILE A 44 11.72 -13.71 17.30
N THR A 45 12.49 -14.79 17.47
CA THR A 45 13.72 -15.00 16.68
C THR A 45 13.42 -15.10 15.17
N SER A 46 12.37 -15.81 14.78
CA SER A 46 11.97 -15.90 13.36
C SER A 46 11.52 -14.56 12.78
N ILE A 47 10.85 -13.69 13.57
CA ILE A 47 10.50 -12.32 13.16
C ILE A 47 11.78 -11.53 12.84
N TRP A 48 12.80 -11.58 13.71
CA TRP A 48 14.08 -10.90 13.45
C TRP A 48 14.83 -11.48 12.26
N SER A 49 14.80 -12.79 12.09
CA SER A 49 15.40 -13.47 10.93
C SER A 49 14.75 -13.01 9.62
N LEU A 50 13.41 -12.91 9.59
CA LEU A 50 12.68 -12.44 8.42
C LEU A 50 12.96 -10.95 8.13
N LEU A 51 13.03 -10.10 9.16
CA LEU A 51 13.42 -8.70 8.98
C LEU A 51 14.84 -8.58 8.43
N THR A 52 15.76 -9.44 8.87
CA THR A 52 17.11 -9.52 8.30
C THR A 52 17.06 -9.96 6.84
N ALA A 53 16.22 -10.94 6.49
CA ALA A 53 16.03 -11.38 5.10
C ALA A 53 15.54 -10.23 4.21
N ILE A 54 14.56 -9.44 4.68
CA ILE A 54 14.03 -8.25 3.99
C ILE A 54 15.14 -7.22 3.75
N LEU A 55 15.98 -6.96 4.75
CA LEU A 55 17.12 -6.05 4.60
C LEU A 55 18.17 -6.58 3.60
N THR A 56 18.46 -7.88 3.63
CA THR A 56 19.40 -8.54 2.70
C THR A 56 18.86 -8.56 1.27
N LEU A 57 17.56 -8.77 1.06
CA LEU A 57 16.92 -8.69 -0.26
C LEU A 57 17.16 -7.32 -0.94
N GLY A 58 17.07 -6.23 -0.18
CA GLY A 58 17.35 -4.88 -0.68
C GLY A 58 18.82 -4.62 -1.06
N ASN A 59 19.73 -5.53 -0.73
CA ASN A 59 21.14 -5.45 -1.12
C ASN A 59 21.47 -6.26 -2.39
N ILE A 60 20.53 -7.05 -2.93
CA ILE A 60 20.76 -7.81 -4.17
C ILE A 60 20.87 -6.82 -5.34
N GLN A 61 21.88 -7.04 -6.18
CA GLN A 61 22.21 -6.18 -7.32
C GLN A 61 22.06 -6.96 -8.62
N PHE A 62 21.41 -6.33 -9.60
CA PHE A 62 21.12 -6.92 -10.90
C PHE A 62 21.85 -6.17 -12.01
N ALA A 63 22.26 -6.89 -13.06
CA ALA A 63 22.79 -6.30 -14.28
C ALA A 63 22.22 -7.00 -15.52
N ASP A 64 22.08 -6.24 -16.59
CA ASP A 64 21.69 -6.79 -17.90
C ASP A 64 22.90 -7.45 -18.56
N HIS A 65 22.66 -8.49 -19.37
CA HIS A 65 23.67 -9.05 -20.25
C HIS A 65 24.00 -8.01 -21.33
N GLY A 66 25.14 -7.33 -21.17
CA GLY A 66 25.52 -6.20 -22.01
C GLY A 66 25.69 -6.58 -23.49
N GLY A 67 24.70 -6.24 -24.31
CA GLY A 67 24.76 -6.39 -25.77
C GLY A 67 24.02 -5.27 -26.48
N THR A 68 24.75 -4.40 -27.18
CA THR A 68 24.23 -3.39 -28.12
C THR A 68 23.68 -4.00 -29.42
N THR A 69 23.46 -5.31 -29.47
CA THR A 69 22.92 -6.04 -30.61
C THR A 69 21.56 -6.62 -30.23
N ASN A 70 20.64 -6.68 -31.19
CA ASN A 70 19.26 -7.16 -31.02
C ASN A 70 19.13 -8.64 -30.56
N GLU A 71 20.24 -9.32 -30.28
CA GLU A 71 20.30 -10.72 -29.81
C GLU A 71 20.19 -10.85 -28.28
N ALA A 72 20.53 -9.82 -27.50
CA ALA A 72 20.41 -9.81 -26.04
C ALA A 72 18.97 -9.57 -25.53
N ARG A 73 17.99 -9.40 -26.44
CA ARG A 73 16.58 -9.08 -26.10
C ARG A 73 15.76 -10.24 -25.52
N GLY A 74 16.40 -11.35 -25.15
CA GLY A 74 15.72 -12.55 -24.64
C GLY A 74 16.35 -13.19 -23.40
N GLU A 75 17.46 -12.65 -22.88
CA GLU A 75 18.10 -13.16 -21.67
C GLU A 75 17.62 -12.35 -20.46
N SER A 76 17.26 -13.03 -19.36
CA SER A 76 16.94 -12.34 -18.11
C SER A 76 18.17 -11.64 -17.56
N ALA A 77 17.98 -10.53 -16.84
CA ALA A 77 19.07 -9.96 -16.06
C ALA A 77 19.60 -10.97 -15.04
N TYR A 78 20.86 -10.82 -14.65
CA TYR A 78 21.53 -11.71 -13.71
C TYR A 78 21.89 -10.99 -12.42
N VAL A 79 22.03 -11.77 -11.35
CA VAL A 79 22.51 -11.29 -10.05
C VAL A 79 24.02 -11.11 -10.09
N THR A 80 24.49 -9.91 -9.75
CA THR A 80 25.92 -9.54 -9.77
C THR A 80 26.66 -9.87 -8.47
N ASN A 81 25.93 -10.06 -7.38
CA ASN A 81 26.45 -10.37 -6.04
C ASN A 81 25.81 -11.66 -5.47
N PRO A 82 26.15 -12.83 -6.03
CA PRO A 82 25.52 -14.12 -5.69
C PRO A 82 25.65 -14.49 -4.20
N GLU A 83 26.67 -14.02 -3.51
CA GLU A 83 26.84 -14.21 -2.07
C GLU A 83 25.73 -13.54 -1.23
N VAL A 84 25.20 -12.39 -1.65
CA VAL A 84 24.09 -11.70 -0.96
C VAL A 84 22.78 -12.41 -1.24
N LEU A 85 22.58 -12.88 -2.48
CA LEU A 85 21.44 -13.72 -2.84
C LEU A 85 21.42 -15.01 -2.01
N GLU A 86 22.57 -15.69 -1.88
CA GLU A 86 22.70 -16.91 -1.05
C GLU A 86 22.33 -16.63 0.41
N GLN A 87 22.78 -15.52 0.98
CA GLN A 87 22.40 -15.12 2.34
C GLN A 87 20.89 -14.90 2.47
N ALA A 88 20.26 -14.22 1.52
CA ALA A 88 18.80 -14.03 1.51
C ALA A 88 18.07 -15.37 1.39
N ALA A 89 18.55 -16.27 0.51
CA ALA A 89 17.98 -17.59 0.29
C ALA A 89 18.03 -18.46 1.55
N ILE A 90 19.18 -18.47 2.26
CA ILE A 90 19.34 -19.16 3.55
C ILE A 90 18.35 -18.63 4.59
N LEU A 91 18.24 -17.30 4.73
CA LEU A 91 17.33 -16.68 5.71
C LEU A 91 15.85 -16.94 5.39
N LEU A 92 15.51 -17.05 4.10
CA LEU A 92 14.18 -17.38 3.61
C LEU A 92 13.91 -18.89 3.59
N GLY A 93 14.93 -19.73 3.82
CA GLY A 93 14.82 -21.18 3.78
C GLY A 93 14.56 -21.78 2.39
N VAL A 94 14.96 -21.10 1.31
CA VAL A 94 14.71 -21.53 -0.08
C VAL A 94 16.03 -21.76 -0.82
N PRO A 95 16.06 -22.57 -1.90
CA PRO A 95 17.25 -22.69 -2.74
C PRO A 95 17.59 -21.35 -3.42
N SER A 96 18.87 -21.00 -3.45
CA SER A 96 19.36 -19.75 -4.04
C SER A 96 19.08 -19.65 -5.54
N GLU A 97 19.21 -20.75 -6.28
CA GLU A 97 18.85 -20.82 -7.70
C GLU A 97 17.35 -20.54 -7.92
N GLU A 98 16.47 -21.17 -7.14
CA GLU A 98 15.02 -20.93 -7.24
C GLU A 98 14.66 -19.48 -6.88
N LEU A 99 15.34 -18.87 -5.91
CA LEU A 99 15.17 -17.45 -5.59
C LEU A 99 15.65 -16.53 -6.72
N SER A 100 16.80 -16.84 -7.34
CA SER A 100 17.32 -16.09 -8.49
C SER A 100 16.32 -16.09 -9.65
N ASP A 101 15.81 -17.27 -10.01
CA ASP A 101 14.83 -17.43 -11.07
C ASP A 101 13.55 -16.66 -10.75
N ALA A 102 13.06 -16.77 -9.52
CA ALA A 102 11.87 -16.04 -9.08
C ALA A 102 12.07 -14.53 -9.01
N LEU A 103 13.29 -14.00 -8.96
CA LEU A 103 13.56 -12.56 -8.99
C LEU A 103 13.84 -12.03 -10.40
N THR A 104 14.22 -12.89 -11.33
CA THR A 104 14.64 -12.52 -12.70
C THR A 104 13.61 -12.88 -13.77
N ILE A 105 12.58 -13.63 -13.39
CA ILE A 105 11.47 -14.07 -14.24
C ILE A 105 10.15 -13.69 -13.56
N ARG A 106 9.18 -13.25 -14.36
CA ARG A 106 7.82 -12.97 -13.90
C ARG A 106 6.82 -13.89 -14.58
N THR A 107 5.96 -14.51 -13.79
CA THR A 107 4.93 -15.45 -14.30
C THR A 107 3.55 -14.91 -13.99
N ASN A 108 2.82 -14.54 -15.05
CA ASN A 108 1.48 -13.98 -14.97
C ASN A 108 0.46 -14.87 -15.66
N TYR A 109 -0.73 -15.00 -15.08
CA TYR A 109 -1.87 -15.64 -15.73
C TYR A 109 -2.69 -14.58 -16.47
N ILE A 110 -2.65 -14.60 -17.81
CA ILE A 110 -3.34 -13.62 -18.66
C ILE A 110 -4.31 -14.37 -19.57
N ARG A 111 -5.59 -14.00 -19.53
CA ARG A 111 -6.63 -14.48 -20.47
C ARG A 111 -6.67 -16.01 -20.69
N ARG A 112 -6.41 -16.77 -19.61
CA ARG A 112 -6.42 -18.24 -19.53
C ARG A 112 -5.09 -18.96 -19.82
N ASP A 113 -4.03 -18.22 -20.15
CA ASP A 113 -2.70 -18.78 -20.39
C ASP A 113 -1.67 -18.25 -19.38
N LEU A 114 -0.69 -19.09 -19.05
CA LEU A 114 0.48 -18.69 -18.27
C LEU A 114 1.50 -18.02 -19.21
N PHE A 115 1.82 -16.77 -18.93
CA PHE A 115 2.87 -16.02 -19.61
C PHE A 115 4.05 -15.85 -18.68
N THR A 116 5.22 -16.27 -19.16
CA THR A 116 6.50 -16.10 -18.49
C THR A 116 7.30 -15.05 -19.25
N SER A 117 7.67 -13.97 -18.57
CA SER A 117 8.50 -12.90 -19.13
C SER A 117 9.81 -12.81 -18.36
N VAL A 118 10.92 -12.76 -19.10
CA VAL A 118 12.22 -12.40 -18.56
C VAL A 118 12.26 -10.91 -18.21
N LEU A 119 12.90 -10.57 -17.10
CA LEU A 119 12.97 -9.21 -16.59
C LEU A 119 14.33 -8.59 -16.88
N ASN A 120 14.35 -7.28 -17.17
CA ASN A 120 15.58 -6.50 -17.18
C ASN A 120 16.04 -6.13 -15.75
N ALA A 121 17.25 -5.63 -15.59
CA ALA A 121 17.85 -5.35 -14.28
C ALA A 121 17.01 -4.41 -13.42
N THR A 122 16.34 -3.42 -14.04
CA THR A 122 15.46 -2.48 -13.32
C THR A 122 14.18 -3.17 -12.84
N GLU A 123 13.60 -4.04 -13.67
CA GLU A 123 12.42 -4.83 -13.31
C GLU A 123 12.72 -5.88 -12.24
N CYS A 124 13.90 -6.50 -12.27
CA CYS A 124 14.36 -7.41 -11.21
C CYS A 124 14.51 -6.68 -9.87
N ALA A 125 15.12 -5.49 -9.88
CA ALA A 125 15.24 -4.66 -8.68
C ALA A 125 13.86 -4.31 -8.10
N LYS A 126 12.90 -3.92 -8.96
CA LYS A 126 11.50 -3.70 -8.55
C LYS A 126 10.82 -4.95 -8.02
N GLN A 127 11.10 -6.12 -8.60
CA GLN A 127 10.54 -7.40 -8.11
C GLN A 127 11.09 -7.77 -6.73
N ALA A 128 12.38 -7.57 -6.49
CA ALA A 128 12.99 -7.77 -5.18
C ALA A 128 12.44 -6.79 -4.13
N GLU A 129 12.27 -5.52 -4.50
CA GLU A 129 11.63 -4.51 -3.66
C GLU A 129 10.18 -4.88 -3.32
N GLN A 130 9.40 -5.33 -4.31
CA GLN A 130 8.03 -5.78 -4.09
C GLN A 130 7.98 -7.00 -3.16
N LEU A 131 8.87 -7.98 -3.34
CA LEU A 131 8.97 -9.13 -2.43
C LEU A 131 9.29 -8.68 -0.99
N ALA A 132 10.27 -7.79 -0.82
CA ALA A 132 10.62 -7.25 0.49
C ALA A 132 9.41 -6.54 1.15
N MET A 133 8.70 -5.73 0.37
CA MET A 133 7.46 -5.08 0.75
C MET A 133 6.38 -6.09 1.17
N ASP A 134 6.14 -7.14 0.38
CA ASP A 134 5.11 -8.15 0.62
C ASP A 134 5.39 -8.96 1.88
N LEU A 135 6.65 -9.41 2.06
CA LEU A 135 7.08 -10.11 3.27
C LEU A 135 6.88 -9.25 4.52
N TYR A 136 7.21 -7.96 4.45
CA TYR A 136 6.97 -7.03 5.56
C TYR A 136 5.48 -6.89 5.86
N ALA A 137 4.63 -6.79 4.83
CA ALA A 137 3.18 -6.69 4.97
C ALA A 137 2.59 -7.92 5.68
N ILE A 138 2.98 -9.10 5.22
CA ILE A 138 2.52 -10.38 5.75
C ILE A 138 2.98 -10.55 7.21
N LEU A 139 4.24 -10.21 7.49
CA LEU A 139 4.79 -10.21 8.85
C LEU A 139 4.03 -9.26 9.78
N PHE A 140 3.77 -8.04 9.32
CA PHE A 140 3.03 -7.04 10.08
C PHE A 140 1.61 -7.51 10.38
N ALA A 141 0.91 -8.04 9.38
CA ALA A 141 -0.42 -8.62 9.55
C ALA A 141 -0.42 -9.76 10.59
N TYR A 142 0.58 -10.64 10.56
CA TYR A 142 0.75 -11.69 11.55
C TYR A 142 0.96 -11.14 12.98
N VAL A 143 1.75 -10.07 13.14
CA VAL A 143 1.96 -9.43 14.45
C VAL A 143 0.64 -8.87 14.97
N ILE A 144 -0.12 -8.17 14.12
CA ILE A 144 -1.43 -7.61 14.47
C ILE A 144 -2.44 -8.71 14.80
N GLU A 145 -2.55 -9.75 13.98
CA GLU A 145 -3.45 -10.89 14.23
C GLU A 145 -3.12 -11.59 15.54
N THR A 146 -1.82 -11.81 15.82
CA THR A 146 -1.38 -12.43 17.08
C THR A 146 -1.69 -11.55 18.29
N ALA A 147 -1.49 -10.23 18.17
CA ALA A 147 -1.88 -9.28 19.22
C ALA A 147 -3.39 -9.26 19.44
N ASN A 148 -4.18 -9.23 18.36
CA ASN A 148 -5.63 -9.26 18.39
C ASN A 148 -6.16 -10.54 19.04
N HIS A 149 -5.60 -11.71 18.75
CA HIS A 149 -5.96 -12.96 19.44
C HIS A 149 -5.72 -12.91 20.95
N ARG A 150 -4.80 -12.05 21.42
CA ARG A 150 -4.49 -11.90 22.84
C ARG A 150 -5.38 -10.87 23.53
N ILE A 151 -5.72 -9.77 22.83
CA ILE A 151 -6.43 -8.60 23.39
C ILE A 151 -7.94 -8.69 23.15
N ALA A 152 -8.36 -9.18 21.99
CA ALA A 152 -9.77 -9.22 21.61
C ALA A 152 -10.56 -10.17 22.53
N PRO A 153 -11.82 -9.81 22.89
CA PRO A 153 -12.71 -10.72 23.59
C PRO A 153 -12.86 -12.03 22.82
N ARG A 154 -12.74 -13.17 23.51
CA ARG A 154 -12.81 -14.49 22.87
C ARG A 154 -14.17 -14.81 22.29
N ASP A 155 -15.21 -14.20 22.85
CA ASP A 155 -16.60 -14.46 22.51
C ASP A 155 -17.29 -13.15 22.14
N ILE A 156 -16.98 -12.61 20.95
CA ILE A 156 -17.67 -11.42 20.40
C ILE A 156 -19.19 -11.67 20.37
N ASP A 157 -19.61 -12.90 20.10
CA ASP A 157 -21.04 -13.31 20.08
C ASP A 157 -21.70 -13.36 21.47
N GLN A 158 -20.92 -13.35 22.55
CA GLN A 158 -21.42 -13.30 23.93
C GLN A 158 -21.35 -11.89 24.53
N VAL A 159 -20.78 -10.93 23.81
CA VAL A 159 -20.86 -9.52 24.19
C VAL A 159 -22.34 -9.11 24.06
N PRO A 160 -23.01 -8.68 25.14
CA PRO A 160 -24.39 -8.24 25.04
C PRO A 160 -24.52 -7.16 23.97
N GLU A 161 -25.57 -7.17 23.16
CA GLU A 161 -25.83 -6.09 22.18
C GLU A 161 -25.87 -4.70 22.83
N SER A 162 -26.11 -4.63 24.14
CA SER A 162 -26.07 -3.41 24.94
C SER A 162 -24.67 -2.91 25.32
N ALA A 163 -23.61 -3.68 25.04
CA ALA A 163 -22.25 -3.26 25.34
C ALA A 163 -21.78 -2.26 24.27
N GLY A 164 -21.62 -1.01 24.67
CA GLY A 164 -21.06 0.02 23.80
C GLY A 164 -19.59 -0.25 23.50
N ILE A 165 -19.18 0.01 22.25
CA ILE A 165 -17.78 0.01 21.83
C ILE A 165 -17.29 1.45 21.77
N ILE A 166 -16.20 1.75 22.47
CA ILE A 166 -15.47 3.02 22.30
C ILE A 166 -14.33 2.74 21.33
N ALA A 167 -14.48 3.20 20.09
CA ALA A 167 -13.43 3.11 19.08
C ALA A 167 -12.59 4.38 19.08
N THR A 168 -11.28 4.24 19.07
CA THR A 168 -10.33 5.35 18.86
C THR A 168 -9.76 5.22 17.46
N LEU A 169 -9.88 6.29 16.67
CA LEU A 169 -9.37 6.35 15.30
C LEU A 169 -8.14 7.28 15.29
N ASP A 170 -6.98 6.72 14.98
CA ASP A 170 -5.72 7.44 14.80
C ASP A 170 -5.29 7.32 13.34
N THR A 171 -5.25 8.44 12.63
CA THR A 171 -4.98 8.50 11.19
C THR A 171 -3.88 9.51 10.93
N PRO A 172 -3.11 9.37 9.84
CA PRO A 172 -1.98 10.26 9.56
C PRO A 172 -2.41 11.72 9.25
N GLY A 173 -3.70 11.98 9.05
CA GLY A 173 -4.22 13.30 8.68
C GLY A 173 -3.90 13.70 7.24
N HIS A 174 -4.14 14.97 6.91
CA HIS A 174 -3.83 15.52 5.58
C HIS A 174 -2.31 15.64 5.38
N GLN A 175 -1.82 15.17 4.24
CA GLN A 175 -0.43 15.18 3.83
C GLN A 175 -0.26 15.99 2.55
N ALA A 176 0.66 16.94 2.55
CA ALA A 176 1.07 17.63 1.33
C ALA A 176 2.60 17.78 1.34
N ARG A 177 3.29 16.99 0.53
CA ARG A 177 4.72 17.16 0.28
C ARG A 177 4.87 18.34 -0.68
N SER A 178 5.00 19.55 -0.12
CA SER A 178 5.31 20.74 -0.91
C SER A 178 6.82 20.93 -1.05
N ASN A 179 7.28 21.47 -2.18
CA ASN A 179 8.66 21.93 -2.39
C ASN A 179 9.04 23.17 -1.53
N GLY A 180 8.37 23.41 -0.40
CA GLY A 180 8.57 24.56 0.47
C GLY A 180 8.61 24.19 1.94
N ALA A 181 9.79 24.33 2.54
CA ALA A 181 10.12 24.46 3.96
C ALA A 181 9.00 24.18 4.99
N GLY A 182 9.02 23.00 5.62
CA GLY A 182 8.19 22.79 6.80
C GLY A 182 7.97 21.37 7.29
N THR A 183 8.97 20.49 7.25
CA THR A 183 9.13 19.32 8.15
C THR A 183 10.42 18.58 7.75
N LEU A 184 11.22 18.18 8.74
CA LEU A 184 12.53 17.53 8.55
C LEU A 184 12.48 16.11 7.94
N LEU A 185 11.31 15.68 7.44
CA LEU A 185 11.09 14.42 6.72
C LEU A 185 10.80 14.63 5.21
N ALA A 186 10.72 15.89 4.76
CA ALA A 186 10.39 16.25 3.36
C ALA A 186 11.62 16.69 2.55
N SER A 187 12.77 16.03 2.75
CA SER A 187 13.98 16.34 1.97
C SER A 187 14.06 15.48 0.71
N ALA A 188 13.81 16.16 -0.41
CA ALA A 188 14.32 15.89 -1.76
C ALA A 188 13.81 14.63 -2.47
N LEU A 189 13.03 14.87 -3.54
CA LEU A 189 12.79 14.00 -4.72
C LEU A 189 11.41 13.34 -4.90
N SER A 190 10.47 13.35 -3.93
CA SER A 190 9.18 12.68 -4.12
C SER A 190 7.99 13.63 -4.33
N GLU A 191 7.32 13.53 -5.47
CA GLU A 191 5.96 14.03 -5.69
C GLU A 191 4.97 13.28 -4.76
N ASN A 192 3.75 13.81 -4.53
CA ASN A 192 2.74 13.08 -3.75
C ASN A 192 2.27 11.88 -4.57
N GLY A 193 2.33 10.66 -4.01
CA GLY A 193 1.99 9.43 -4.70
C GLY A 193 0.63 8.88 -4.29
N PHE A 194 0.43 7.59 -4.57
CA PHE A 194 -0.78 6.85 -4.25
C PHE A 194 -1.09 6.82 -2.73
N ASP A 195 -0.07 6.67 -1.89
CA ASP A 195 -0.24 6.58 -0.44
C ASP A 195 -0.72 7.92 0.16
N GLU A 196 -0.16 9.04 -0.29
CA GLU A 196 -0.62 10.38 0.11
C GLU A 196 -2.05 10.64 -0.36
N PHE A 197 -2.39 10.21 -1.58
CA PHE A 197 -3.75 10.30 -2.10
C PHE A 197 -4.74 9.53 -1.21
N CYS A 198 -4.39 8.32 -0.79
CA CYS A 198 -5.20 7.52 0.12
C CYS A 198 -5.37 8.19 1.50
N ALA A 199 -4.29 8.71 2.08
CA ALA A 199 -4.33 9.42 3.36
C ALA A 199 -5.21 10.68 3.28
N ASN A 200 -5.07 11.46 2.20
CA ASN A 200 -5.85 12.67 1.99
C ASN A 200 -7.32 12.37 1.73
N PHE A 201 -7.64 11.29 0.99
CA PHE A 201 -9.02 10.83 0.84
C PHE A 201 -9.65 10.46 2.19
N GLN A 202 -8.93 9.74 3.05
CA GLN A 202 -9.39 9.42 4.39
C GLN A 202 -9.63 10.69 5.23
N ALA A 203 -8.69 11.64 5.19
CA ALA A 203 -8.82 12.92 5.88
C ALA A 203 -10.04 13.72 5.37
N GLU A 204 -10.30 13.71 4.06
CA GLU A 204 -11.47 14.36 3.44
C GLU A 204 -12.79 13.79 3.99
N CYS A 205 -12.89 12.46 4.04
CA CYS A 205 -14.05 11.74 4.55
C CYS A 205 -14.27 12.00 6.06
N ILE A 206 -13.21 11.97 6.87
CA ILE A 206 -13.29 12.27 8.30
C ILE A 206 -13.74 13.72 8.51
N ASN A 207 -13.18 14.67 7.77
CA ASN A 207 -13.57 16.07 7.86
C ASN A 207 -15.05 16.26 7.49
N ALA A 208 -15.52 15.65 6.39
CA ALA A 208 -16.93 15.69 6.00
C ALA A 208 -17.85 15.08 7.08
N PHE A 209 -17.44 13.95 7.66
CA PHE A 209 -18.17 13.32 8.77
C PHE A 209 -18.28 14.25 9.98
N VAL A 210 -17.17 14.87 10.39
CA VAL A 210 -17.12 15.77 11.55
C VAL A 210 -17.97 17.01 11.30
N LEU A 211 -17.87 17.63 10.12
CA LEU A 211 -18.69 18.80 9.76
C LEU A 211 -20.18 18.48 9.82
N ARG A 212 -20.59 17.36 9.20
CA ARG A 212 -21.97 16.88 9.21
C ARG A 212 -22.48 16.61 10.63
N HIS A 213 -21.76 15.85 11.44
CA HIS A 213 -22.24 15.48 12.79
C HIS A 213 -22.15 16.61 13.82
N SER A 214 -21.32 17.62 13.57
CA SER A 214 -21.19 18.76 14.47
C SER A 214 -22.24 19.83 14.14
N PHE A 215 -22.42 20.15 12.84
CA PHE A 215 -23.09 21.37 12.43
C PHE A 215 -24.34 21.18 11.55
N ASP A 216 -24.66 19.96 11.08
CA ASP A 216 -25.89 19.72 10.33
C ASP A 216 -27.12 19.95 11.22
N ASP A 217 -28.04 20.80 10.77
CA ASP A 217 -29.25 21.16 11.52
C ASP A 217 -30.27 20.02 11.64
N THR A 218 -30.10 18.92 10.89
CA THR A 218 -31.00 17.76 10.92
C THR A 218 -30.55 16.65 11.87
N ILE A 219 -29.24 16.45 12.02
CA ILE A 219 -28.67 15.31 12.76
C ILE A 219 -27.52 15.69 13.72
N GLY A 220 -27.03 16.91 13.64
CA GLY A 220 -25.87 17.37 14.38
C GLY A 220 -26.17 17.89 15.77
N LEU A 221 -25.11 18.20 16.52
CA LEU A 221 -25.19 18.86 17.82
C LEU A 221 -25.98 20.17 17.76
N SER A 222 -25.85 20.94 16.67
CA SER A 222 -26.62 22.16 16.43
C SER A 222 -28.14 21.94 16.52
N SER A 223 -28.63 20.83 15.97
CA SER A 223 -30.06 20.47 16.01
C SER A 223 -30.55 20.27 17.44
N ARG A 224 -29.76 19.55 18.26
CA ARG A 224 -30.09 19.27 19.66
C ARG A 224 -30.10 20.54 20.51
N VAL A 225 -29.08 21.39 20.34
CA VAL A 225 -28.97 22.66 21.06
C VAL A 225 -30.11 23.61 20.69
N THR A 226 -30.48 23.65 19.41
CA THR A 226 -31.63 24.45 18.94
C THR A 226 -32.96 23.87 19.46
N SER A 227 -33.09 22.54 19.55
CA SER A 227 -34.26 21.88 20.14
C SER A 227 -34.42 22.16 21.63
N ASP A 228 -33.31 22.41 22.34
CA ASP A 228 -33.30 22.87 23.73
C ASP A 228 -33.65 24.37 23.88
N GLY A 229 -33.97 25.06 22.78
CA GLY A 229 -34.39 26.46 22.76
C GLY A 229 -33.25 27.48 22.73
N ILE A 230 -32.01 27.02 22.50
CA ILE A 230 -30.84 27.90 22.41
C ILE A 230 -30.68 28.36 20.96
N SER A 231 -30.68 29.67 20.74
CA SER A 231 -30.40 30.25 19.42
C SER A 231 -28.91 30.21 19.12
N LEU A 232 -28.52 29.46 18.09
CA LEU A 232 -27.15 29.42 17.60
C LEU A 232 -26.91 30.46 16.49
N PRO A 233 -25.72 31.08 16.44
CA PRO A 233 -25.34 31.92 15.31
C PRO A 233 -25.13 31.05 14.07
N THR A 234 -25.50 31.57 12.90
CA THR A 234 -25.25 30.90 11.62
C THR A 234 -23.74 30.85 11.35
N VAL A 235 -23.18 29.64 11.33
CA VAL A 235 -21.79 29.40 10.96
C VAL A 235 -21.73 29.10 9.46
N GLN A 236 -20.94 29.85 8.70
CA GLN A 236 -20.64 29.51 7.31
C GLN A 236 -19.58 28.41 7.30
N LEU A 237 -19.97 27.21 6.92
CA LEU A 237 -19.06 26.08 6.78
C LEU A 237 -18.52 26.02 5.36
N VAL A 238 -17.23 25.70 5.24
CA VAL A 238 -16.67 25.26 3.96
C VAL A 238 -17.01 23.77 3.84
N ASP A 239 -18.10 23.49 3.14
CA ASP A 239 -18.54 22.13 2.89
C ASP A 239 -17.62 21.45 1.87
N ASN A 240 -17.06 20.32 2.26
CA ASN A 240 -16.18 19.51 1.42
C ASN A 240 -16.88 18.27 0.84
N SER A 241 -18.21 18.16 0.98
CA SER A 241 -19.03 17.08 0.41
C SER A 241 -18.79 16.87 -1.08
N ALA A 242 -18.72 17.95 -1.88
CA ALA A 242 -18.44 17.87 -3.31
C ALA A 242 -17.07 17.24 -3.63
N CYS A 243 -16.05 17.51 -2.79
CA CYS A 243 -14.74 16.88 -2.95
C CYS A 243 -14.80 15.39 -2.61
N VAL A 244 -15.53 15.01 -1.56
CA VAL A 244 -15.76 13.60 -1.20
C VAL A 244 -16.52 12.88 -2.32
N GLU A 245 -17.55 13.50 -2.90
CA GLU A 245 -18.31 12.95 -4.02
C GLU A 245 -17.48 12.81 -5.30
N LEU A 246 -16.56 13.75 -5.58
CA LEU A 246 -15.58 13.60 -6.66
C LEU A 246 -14.69 12.37 -6.46
N LEU A 247 -14.14 12.22 -5.26
CA LEU A 247 -13.16 11.17 -4.96
C LEU A 247 -13.81 9.79 -4.86
N ARG A 248 -14.83 9.68 -3.99
CA ARG A 248 -15.57 8.45 -3.76
C ARG A 248 -16.49 8.17 -4.92
N GLY A 249 -17.22 9.14 -5.47
CA GLY A 249 -18.37 8.95 -6.36
C GLY A 249 -19.69 9.09 -5.61
N VAL A 250 -20.77 9.47 -6.30
CA VAL A 250 -22.10 9.60 -5.70
C VAL A 250 -22.69 8.21 -5.46
N SER A 251 -22.86 7.83 -4.19
CA SER A 251 -23.59 6.62 -3.83
C SER A 251 -25.08 6.91 -3.74
N ALA A 252 -25.86 6.45 -4.72
CA ALA A 252 -27.32 6.45 -4.58
C ALA A 252 -27.73 5.34 -3.60
N PRO A 253 -28.67 5.58 -2.66
CA PRO A 253 -29.19 4.52 -1.80
C PRO A 253 -29.78 3.40 -2.67
N GLY A 254 -29.18 2.21 -2.63
CA GLY A 254 -29.64 1.02 -3.37
C GLY A 254 -28.98 0.77 -4.73
N SER A 255 -28.00 1.56 -5.17
CA SER A 255 -27.24 1.25 -6.39
C SER A 255 -26.07 0.29 -6.10
N ILE A 256 -26.03 -0.83 -6.82
CA ILE A 256 -24.91 -1.80 -6.82
C ILE A 256 -23.76 -1.32 -7.75
N GLU A 257 -24.00 -0.27 -8.54
CA GLU A 257 -22.98 0.28 -9.43
C GLU A 257 -21.86 0.95 -8.62
N ARG A 258 -20.63 0.51 -8.88
CA ARG A 258 -19.44 1.01 -8.21
C ARG A 258 -19.29 2.51 -8.45
N PRO A 259 -18.72 3.24 -7.50
CA PRO A 259 -18.81 4.69 -7.50
C PRO A 259 -18.14 5.32 -8.73
N GLY A 260 -18.80 6.30 -9.37
CA GLY A 260 -18.28 7.01 -10.54
C GLY A 260 -17.21 8.07 -10.26
N GLY A 261 -16.52 8.00 -9.12
CA GLY A 261 -15.48 8.95 -8.70
C GLY A 261 -14.08 8.60 -9.19
N VAL A 262 -13.10 9.41 -8.78
CA VAL A 262 -11.66 9.20 -9.09
C VAL A 262 -11.20 7.79 -8.70
N ILE A 263 -11.60 7.31 -7.52
CA ILE A 263 -11.27 5.96 -7.05
C ILE A 263 -11.90 4.88 -7.95
N GLY A 264 -13.11 5.11 -8.46
CA GLY A 264 -13.77 4.20 -9.37
C GLY A 264 -13.06 4.03 -10.71
N LEU A 265 -12.46 5.11 -11.24
CA LEU A 265 -11.64 5.05 -12.45
C LEU A 265 -10.34 4.27 -12.21
N ILE A 266 -9.67 4.52 -11.08
CA ILE A 266 -8.47 3.77 -10.66
C ILE A 266 -8.81 2.27 -10.54
N ASP A 267 -9.87 1.92 -9.81
CA ASP A 267 -10.30 0.54 -9.59
C ASP A 267 -10.72 -0.14 -10.93
N LYS A 268 -11.36 0.60 -11.85
CA LYS A 268 -11.68 0.09 -13.21
C LYS A 268 -10.41 -0.24 -14.00
N ALA A 269 -9.44 0.66 -14.01
CA ALA A 269 -8.17 0.47 -14.70
C ALA A 269 -7.34 -0.67 -14.06
N ALA A 270 -7.30 -0.75 -12.73
CA ALA A 270 -6.65 -1.82 -11.98
C ALA A 270 -7.28 -3.20 -12.25
N ARG A 271 -8.62 -3.30 -12.29
CA ARG A 271 -9.30 -4.54 -12.73
C ARG A 271 -8.97 -4.91 -14.16
N GLY A 272 -8.90 -3.92 -15.06
CA GLY A 272 -8.49 -4.13 -16.45
C GLY A 272 -7.09 -4.73 -16.54
N ALA A 273 -6.14 -4.15 -15.79
CA ALA A 273 -4.76 -4.63 -15.72
C ALA A 273 -4.69 -6.05 -15.14
N ALA A 274 -5.37 -6.30 -14.02
CA ALA A 274 -5.41 -7.61 -13.37
C ALA A 274 -6.03 -8.72 -14.25
N ASN A 275 -6.98 -8.36 -15.12
CA ASN A 275 -7.62 -9.31 -16.04
C ASN A 275 -6.85 -9.51 -17.36
N GLY A 276 -5.64 -8.95 -17.47
CA GLY A 276 -4.76 -9.16 -18.62
C GLY A 276 -5.05 -8.27 -19.82
N SER A 277 -5.56 -7.05 -19.60
CA SER A 277 -5.57 -5.99 -20.61
C SER A 277 -4.25 -5.20 -20.68
N GLY A 278 -3.26 -5.56 -19.86
CA GLY A 278 -2.04 -4.79 -19.66
C GLY A 278 -2.27 -3.64 -18.67
N VAL A 279 -1.19 -3.17 -18.04
CA VAL A 279 -1.25 -1.95 -17.22
C VAL A 279 -1.41 -0.77 -18.20
N PRO A 280 -2.51 0.00 -18.14
CA PRO A 280 -2.73 1.13 -19.03
C PRO A 280 -1.65 2.20 -18.80
N HIS A 281 -1.37 3.00 -19.83
CA HIS A 281 -0.38 4.05 -19.69
C HIS A 281 -0.91 5.11 -18.68
N PRO A 282 -0.06 5.68 -17.81
CA PRO A 282 -0.48 6.70 -16.84
C PRO A 282 -1.31 7.85 -17.45
N ASN A 283 -0.94 8.28 -18.67
CA ASN A 283 -1.66 9.31 -19.42
C ASN A 283 -3.10 8.91 -19.82
N ASP A 284 -3.40 7.63 -20.03
CA ASP A 284 -4.74 7.18 -20.37
C ASP A 284 -5.68 7.43 -19.18
N LEU A 285 -5.21 7.12 -17.97
CA LEU A 285 -5.95 7.37 -16.73
C LEU A 285 -6.13 8.88 -16.48
N LEU A 286 -5.11 9.70 -16.73
CA LEU A 286 -5.24 11.16 -16.63
C LEU A 286 -6.25 11.73 -17.61
N GLN A 287 -6.27 11.21 -18.84
CA GLN A 287 -7.22 11.63 -19.85
C GLN A 287 -8.65 11.26 -19.44
N ASP A 288 -8.87 10.06 -18.93
CA ASP A 288 -10.16 9.62 -18.39
C ASP A 288 -10.61 10.50 -17.21
N MET A 289 -9.71 10.80 -16.28
CA MET A 289 -9.98 11.69 -15.14
C MET A 289 -10.30 13.13 -15.58
N ALA A 290 -9.51 13.70 -16.50
CA ALA A 290 -9.73 15.04 -17.02
C ALA A 290 -11.04 15.14 -17.81
N HIS A 291 -11.39 14.12 -18.58
CA HIS A 291 -12.66 14.05 -19.30
C HIS A 291 -13.86 13.94 -18.33
N ALA A 292 -13.74 13.13 -17.28
CA ALA A 292 -14.82 12.93 -16.30
C ALA A 292 -15.00 14.12 -15.35
N PHE A 293 -13.91 14.74 -14.92
CA PHE A 293 -13.90 15.68 -13.79
C PHE A 293 -13.30 17.05 -14.09
N GLY A 294 -12.85 17.34 -15.32
CA GLY A 294 -12.14 18.57 -15.66
C GLY A 294 -12.88 19.88 -15.38
N VAL A 295 -14.21 19.83 -15.21
CA VAL A 295 -15.07 20.98 -14.85
C VAL A 295 -15.44 21.02 -13.36
N HIS A 296 -15.09 20.00 -12.58
CA HIS A 296 -15.41 19.90 -11.17
C HIS A 296 -14.54 20.88 -10.36
N SER A 297 -15.14 21.62 -9.43
CA SER A 297 -14.45 22.67 -8.64
C SER A 297 -13.27 22.13 -7.82
N SER A 298 -13.37 20.88 -7.36
CA SER A 298 -12.30 20.21 -6.60
C SER A 298 -11.27 19.48 -7.46
N TYR A 299 -11.44 19.39 -8.78
CA TYR A 299 -10.47 18.76 -9.66
C TYR A 299 -9.59 19.80 -10.35
N ILE A 300 -8.29 19.62 -10.29
CA ILE A 300 -7.30 20.53 -10.88
C ILE A 300 -6.62 19.80 -12.03
N THR A 301 -6.95 20.21 -13.25
CA THR A 301 -6.25 19.75 -14.45
C THR A 301 -4.82 20.29 -14.44
N SER A 302 -3.83 19.40 -14.57
CA SER A 302 -2.43 19.82 -14.65
C SER A 302 -2.21 20.73 -15.87
N PRO A 303 -1.47 21.85 -15.75
CA PRO A 303 -1.20 22.72 -16.89
C PRO A 303 -0.34 21.97 -17.91
N SER A 304 -0.82 21.85 -19.15
CA SER A 304 -0.09 21.28 -20.29
C SER A 304 1.06 22.20 -20.76
N SER A 305 1.86 22.73 -19.83
CA SER A 305 3.00 23.59 -20.19
C SER A 305 4.09 22.72 -20.82
N SER A 306 4.45 23.08 -22.03
CA SER A 306 5.28 22.37 -23.01
C SER A 306 6.77 22.20 -22.62
N ALA A 307 7.11 22.26 -21.34
CA ALA A 307 8.47 22.08 -20.83
C ALA A 307 8.70 20.76 -20.08
N ALA A 308 7.65 20.02 -19.70
CA ALA A 308 7.78 18.73 -19.01
C ALA A 308 6.75 17.72 -19.53
N ALA A 309 6.96 17.20 -20.74
CA ALA A 309 6.12 16.17 -21.36
C ALA A 309 6.11 14.81 -20.60
N ASP A 310 6.79 14.74 -19.46
CA ASP A 310 7.02 13.54 -18.66
C ASP A 310 6.33 13.59 -17.27
N GLN A 311 5.55 14.64 -16.99
CA GLN A 311 4.82 14.78 -15.73
C GLN A 311 3.39 14.23 -15.85
N ALA A 312 3.18 13.04 -15.30
CA ALA A 312 1.86 12.40 -15.24
C ALA A 312 1.10 12.82 -13.97
N LEU A 313 0.79 14.12 -13.87
CA LEU A 313 0.20 14.73 -12.66
C LEU A 313 -1.29 15.05 -12.81
N PHE A 314 -2.07 14.87 -11.74
CA PHE A 314 -3.39 15.46 -11.55
C PHE A 314 -3.48 16.15 -10.18
N GLY A 315 -4.41 17.08 -9.98
CA GLY A 315 -4.57 17.75 -8.68
C GLY A 315 -5.98 17.65 -8.12
N ILE A 316 -6.07 17.71 -6.79
CA ILE A 316 -7.32 17.77 -6.04
C ILE A 316 -7.26 18.95 -5.06
N ALA A 317 -8.31 19.77 -5.04
CA ALA A 317 -8.50 20.82 -4.05
C ALA A 317 -9.20 20.22 -2.81
N HIS A 318 -8.39 19.75 -1.86
CA HIS A 318 -8.85 19.22 -0.57
C HIS A 318 -9.29 20.33 0.37
N TYR A 319 -10.02 19.99 1.45
CA TYR A 319 -10.40 20.96 2.49
C TYR A 319 -9.20 21.72 3.09
N ALA A 320 -8.01 21.09 3.11
CA ALA A 320 -6.78 21.64 3.68
C ALA A 320 -5.84 22.27 2.63
N GLY A 321 -6.24 22.31 1.35
CA GLY A 321 -5.47 22.91 0.27
C GLY A 321 -5.35 22.03 -0.97
N ALA A 322 -4.85 22.62 -2.06
CA ALA A 322 -4.61 21.90 -3.31
C ALA A 322 -3.37 21.01 -3.21
N VAL A 323 -3.51 19.75 -3.64
CA VAL A 323 -2.41 18.78 -3.70
C VAL A 323 -2.34 18.20 -5.11
N SER A 324 -1.13 18.10 -5.66
CA SER A 324 -0.85 17.45 -6.94
C SER A 324 -0.24 16.07 -6.71
N TYR A 325 -0.74 15.08 -7.44
CA TYR A 325 -0.38 13.67 -7.33
C TYR A 325 0.20 13.14 -8.63
N ASP A 326 1.22 12.28 -8.51
CA ASP A 326 1.82 11.52 -9.60
C ASP A 326 1.13 10.17 -9.80
N VAL A 327 0.54 9.99 -10.98
CA VAL A 327 -0.31 8.85 -11.29
C VAL A 327 0.48 7.60 -11.75
N ARG A 328 1.79 7.71 -11.99
CA ARG A 328 2.61 6.66 -12.64
C ARG A 328 2.43 5.26 -12.03
N ASP A 329 2.38 5.17 -10.70
CA ASP A 329 2.31 3.89 -9.99
C ASP A 329 0.91 3.58 -9.42
N PHE A 330 -0.10 4.43 -9.62
CA PHE A 330 -1.43 4.27 -9.00
C PHE A 330 -2.06 2.91 -9.33
N ILE A 331 -2.01 2.49 -10.60
CA ILE A 331 -2.61 1.22 -11.02
C ILE A 331 -1.82 0.03 -10.48
N ALA A 332 -0.49 0.07 -10.54
CA ALA A 332 0.34 -1.00 -10.02
C ALA A 332 0.15 -1.18 -8.51
N ARG A 333 0.08 -0.06 -7.77
CA ARG A 333 -0.16 -0.03 -6.32
C ARG A 333 -1.54 -0.53 -5.92
N ASP A 334 -2.60 -0.22 -6.68
CA ASP A 334 -3.95 -0.74 -6.38
C ASP A 334 -4.13 -2.22 -6.76
N VAL A 335 -3.43 -2.68 -7.81
CA VAL A 335 -3.42 -4.08 -8.22
C VAL A 335 -2.71 -4.95 -7.18
N ASP A 336 -1.58 -4.50 -6.61
CA ASP A 336 -0.82 -5.14 -5.52
C ASP A 336 -0.69 -6.66 -5.69
N THR A 337 -0.12 -7.07 -6.81
CA THR A 337 0.07 -8.49 -7.15
C THR A 337 1.38 -9.01 -6.60
N LEU A 338 1.30 -10.08 -5.80
CA LEU A 338 2.43 -10.93 -5.47
C LEU A 338 2.67 -11.89 -6.64
N ASP A 339 3.89 -11.92 -7.18
CA ASP A 339 4.24 -12.80 -8.30
C ASP A 339 4.05 -14.28 -7.94
N SER A 340 3.48 -15.04 -8.88
CA SER A 340 3.13 -16.44 -8.66
C SER A 340 4.36 -17.36 -8.55
N GLY A 341 5.45 -17.04 -9.26
CA GLY A 341 6.73 -17.73 -9.17
C GLY A 341 7.36 -17.52 -7.80
N VAL A 342 7.45 -16.27 -7.36
CA VAL A 342 7.90 -15.89 -6.01
C VAL A 342 7.09 -16.60 -4.93
N LEU A 343 5.76 -16.57 -5.02
CA LEU A 343 4.89 -17.25 -4.07
C LEU A 343 5.14 -18.78 -4.03
N ASN A 344 5.35 -19.41 -5.19
CA ASN A 344 5.60 -20.84 -5.26
C ASN A 344 6.94 -21.22 -4.64
N VAL A 345 7.98 -20.39 -4.78
CA VAL A 345 9.26 -20.57 -4.10
C VAL A 345 9.09 -20.45 -2.58
N LEU A 346 8.41 -19.40 -2.11
CA LEU A 346 8.17 -19.19 -0.68
C LEU A 346 7.32 -20.30 -0.05
N ARG A 347 6.38 -20.91 -0.79
CA ARG A 347 5.61 -22.08 -0.33
C ARG A 347 6.43 -23.34 -0.12
N ARG A 348 7.61 -23.41 -0.73
CA ARG A 348 8.55 -24.54 -0.62
C ARG A 348 9.70 -24.25 0.36
N THR A 349 9.57 -23.19 1.15
CA THR A 349 10.53 -22.85 2.20
C THR A 349 10.69 -23.98 3.22
N ASN A 350 11.92 -24.17 3.69
CA ASN A 350 12.25 -25.02 4.83
C ASN A 350 12.12 -24.28 6.18
N GLU A 351 11.78 -22.99 6.18
CA GLU A 351 11.55 -22.20 7.38
C GLU A 351 10.07 -22.27 7.81
N PRO A 352 9.74 -23.02 8.89
CA PRO A 352 8.33 -23.28 9.25
C PRO A 352 7.54 -22.01 9.61
N PHE A 353 8.24 -20.96 10.02
CA PHE A 353 7.61 -19.68 10.31
C PHE A 353 7.14 -19.00 9.02
N ILE A 354 7.98 -18.97 7.98
CA ILE A 354 7.64 -18.37 6.68
C ILE A 354 6.56 -19.21 6.01
N GLU A 355 6.66 -20.54 6.05
CA GLU A 355 5.62 -21.44 5.54
C GLU A 355 4.24 -21.10 6.13
N LYS A 356 4.18 -20.90 7.46
CA LYS A 356 2.95 -20.53 8.16
C LYS A 356 2.46 -19.14 7.77
N LEU A 357 3.34 -18.16 7.60
CA LEU A 357 2.98 -16.80 7.18
C LEU A 357 2.33 -16.81 5.78
N ILE A 358 2.93 -17.52 4.84
CA ILE A 358 2.46 -17.60 3.45
C ILE A 358 1.16 -18.41 3.32
N ALA A 359 0.94 -19.40 4.19
CA ALA A 359 -0.32 -20.13 4.29
C ALA A 359 -1.40 -19.38 5.10
N GLY A 360 -1.06 -18.25 5.72
CA GLY A 360 -1.94 -17.47 6.57
C GLY A 360 -2.95 -16.60 5.81
N PRO A 361 -3.94 -16.01 6.50
CA PRO A 361 -4.99 -15.20 5.90
C PRO A 361 -4.49 -13.89 5.29
N ALA A 362 -3.28 -13.45 5.64
CA ALA A 362 -2.65 -12.25 5.11
C ALA A 362 -2.29 -12.34 3.61
N VAL A 363 -2.24 -13.56 3.05
CA VAL A 363 -2.01 -13.81 1.63
C VAL A 363 -3.29 -14.33 1.01
N ARG A 364 -3.92 -13.52 0.15
CA ARG A 364 -5.09 -13.94 -0.60
C ARG A 364 -4.65 -14.54 -1.92
N VAL A 365 -5.00 -15.80 -2.16
CA VAL A 365 -4.65 -16.51 -3.39
C VAL A 365 -5.90 -16.98 -4.11
N GLU A 366 -6.04 -16.57 -5.37
CA GLU A 366 -7.04 -17.08 -6.29
C GLU A 366 -6.43 -18.21 -7.13
N MET A 367 -7.01 -19.40 -7.02
CA MET A 367 -6.56 -20.60 -7.71
C MET A 367 -7.38 -20.82 -8.98
N HIS A 368 -6.78 -21.45 -9.99
CA HIS A 368 -7.50 -21.81 -11.21
C HIS A 368 -8.60 -22.83 -10.92
N ALA A 369 -9.82 -22.58 -11.43
CA ALA A 369 -11.01 -23.37 -11.10
C ALA A 369 -10.93 -24.84 -11.56
N ARG A 370 -10.12 -25.15 -12.57
CA ARG A 370 -10.00 -26.49 -13.17
C ARG A 370 -8.65 -27.15 -12.97
N GLU A 371 -7.57 -26.37 -12.81
CA GLU A 371 -6.21 -26.87 -12.68
C GLU A 371 -5.71 -26.62 -11.26
N ARG A 372 -5.73 -27.67 -10.45
CA ARG A 372 -5.27 -27.60 -9.06
C ARG A 372 -3.77 -27.31 -9.04
N GLY A 373 -3.37 -26.22 -8.36
CA GLY A 373 -1.98 -25.82 -8.21
C GLY A 373 -1.58 -24.58 -9.01
N VAL A 374 -2.38 -24.16 -10.00
CA VAL A 374 -2.13 -22.92 -10.75
C VAL A 374 -2.70 -21.73 -9.99
N VAL A 375 -1.83 -20.79 -9.62
CA VAL A 375 -2.20 -19.52 -9.02
C VAL A 375 -2.57 -18.55 -10.13
N VAL A 376 -3.82 -18.08 -10.13
CA VAL A 376 -4.32 -17.05 -11.06
C VAL A 376 -3.93 -15.67 -10.56
N ARG A 377 -4.03 -15.45 -9.25
CA ARG A 377 -3.71 -14.17 -8.61
C ARG A 377 -3.27 -14.40 -7.17
N ALA A 378 -2.28 -13.65 -6.71
CA ALA A 378 -1.96 -13.53 -5.30
C ALA A 378 -1.85 -12.05 -4.92
N GLN A 379 -2.35 -11.70 -3.74
CA GLN A 379 -2.32 -10.34 -3.20
C GLN A 379 -2.05 -10.36 -1.70
N THR A 380 -1.49 -9.27 -1.20
CA THR A 380 -1.36 -9.05 0.24
C THR A 380 -2.51 -8.16 0.76
N VAL A 381 -2.61 -8.07 2.09
CA VAL A 381 -3.60 -7.21 2.77
C VAL A 381 -3.43 -5.71 2.51
N LYS A 382 -2.32 -5.25 1.90
CA LYS A 382 -2.13 -3.84 1.51
C LYS A 382 -3.20 -3.33 0.54
N SER A 383 -3.66 -4.22 -0.34
CA SER A 383 -4.58 -3.91 -1.46
C SER A 383 -6.02 -3.55 -1.08
N LEU A 384 -6.39 -3.59 0.22
CA LEU A 384 -7.78 -3.50 0.67
C LEU A 384 -8.22 -2.08 1.06
N ILE A 385 -7.29 -1.15 1.29
CA ILE A 385 -7.60 0.16 1.90
C ILE A 385 -8.62 0.95 1.04
N LEU A 386 -8.37 1.18 -0.25
CA LEU A 386 -9.34 1.90 -1.10
C LEU A 386 -10.66 1.13 -1.33
N LYS A 387 -10.61 -0.21 -1.26
CA LYS A 387 -11.75 -1.10 -1.55
C LYS A 387 -12.71 -1.20 -0.37
N GLU A 388 -12.21 -1.02 0.86
CA GLU A 388 -13.04 -1.04 2.06
C GLU A 388 -13.68 0.32 2.38
N PHE A 389 -13.08 1.45 1.96
CA PHE A 389 -13.66 2.78 2.14
C PHE A 389 -14.67 3.20 1.05
N THR A 390 -14.77 2.45 -0.05
CA THR A 390 -15.69 2.75 -1.15
C THR A 390 -17.02 1.98 -1.09
N LEU A 391 -17.05 0.87 -0.34
CA LEU A 391 -18.28 0.16 0.05
C LEU A 391 -19.03 0.94 1.15
#